data_AF-A0A382RTP9-F1
#
_entry.id   AF-A0A382RTP9-F1
#
_cell.length_a   1.000
_cell.length_b   1.000
_cell.length_c   1.000
_cell.angle_alpha   90.00
_cell.angle_beta   90.00
_cell.angle_gamma   90.00
#
_symmetry.space_group_name_H-M   'P 1'
#
loop_
_entity.id
_entity.type
_entity.pdbx_description
1 polymer ?
#
loop_
_entity_poly.entity_id
_entity_poly.type
_entity_poly.pdbx_seq_one_letter_code
_entity_poly.pdbx_strand_id
1 'polypeptide(L)' 'MPSSHKDVFERSINDPEGFWAEAAQETSWIKTWDCVLDASNPPFFRWFPGAVLNTCYNA' A
#
# COMPACT_ATOMS: atom_id res chain seq x y z
N MET A 1 -2.45 -20.72 -11.11
CA MET A 1 -0.97 -20.83 -11.05
C MET A 1 -0.49 -19.82 -10.02
N PRO A 2 0.35 -20.18 -9.05
CA PRO A 2 0.98 -19.17 -8.20
C PRO A 2 1.81 -18.24 -9.10
N SER A 3 1.65 -16.94 -8.93
CA SER A 3 2.45 -15.93 -9.64
C SER A 3 3.93 -16.10 -9.31
N SER A 4 4.81 -16.06 -10.31
CA SER A 4 6.25 -16.14 -10.08
C SER A 4 6.71 -14.92 -9.27
N HIS A 5 7.74 -15.07 -8.45
CA HIS A 5 8.38 -13.94 -7.76
C HIS A 5 8.70 -12.79 -8.72
N LYS A 6 9.12 -13.12 -9.95
CA LYS A 6 9.40 -12.15 -11.00
C LYS A 6 8.15 -11.35 -11.39
N ASP A 7 7.02 -12.02 -11.58
CA ASP A 7 5.77 -11.38 -12.00
C ASP A 7 5.22 -10.45 -10.91
N VAL A 8 5.31 -10.89 -9.65
CA VAL A 8 4.90 -10.08 -8.48
C VAL A 8 5.78 -8.84 -8.35
N PHE A 9 7.10 -9.01 -8.52
CA PHE A 9 8.05 -7.90 -8.48
C PHE A 9 7.83 -6.91 -9.63
N GLU A 10 7.65 -7.39 -10.86
CA GLU A 10 7.37 -6.52 -12.01
C GLU A 10 6.09 -5.72 -11.80
N ARG A 11 5.06 -6.34 -11.20
CA ARG A 11 3.82 -5.63 -10.86
C ARG A 11 4.03 -4.56 -9.80
N SER A 12 4.77 -4.83 -8.74
CA SER A 12 4.99 -3.84 -7.66
C SER A 12 5.76 -2.60 -8.13
N ILE A 13 6.54 -2.72 -9.21
CA ILE A 13 7.25 -1.60 -9.83
C ILE A 13 6.38 -0.86 -10.85
N ASN A 14 5.65 -1.59 -11.71
CA ASN A 14 4.89 -0.98 -12.80
C ASN A 14 3.53 -0.41 -12.36
N ASP A 15 2.94 -0.94 -11.30
CA ASP A 15 1.69 -0.47 -10.70
C ASP A 15 1.80 -0.46 -9.16
N PRO A 16 2.59 0.45 -8.59
CA PRO A 16 2.84 0.46 -7.15
C PRO A 16 1.56 0.79 -6.37
N GLU A 17 0.71 1.70 -6.85
CA GLU A 17 -0.51 2.06 -6.12
C GLU A 17 -1.52 0.90 -6.09
N GLY A 18 -1.79 0.25 -7.23
CA GLY A 18 -2.70 -0.90 -7.26
C GLY A 18 -2.17 -2.08 -6.47
N PHE A 19 -0.88 -2.38 -6.62
CA PHE A 19 -0.21 -3.45 -5.89
C PHE A 19 -0.29 -3.25 -4.36
N TRP A 20 0.09 -2.07 -3.88
CA TRP A 20 0.09 -1.79 -2.44
C TRP A 20 -1.31 -1.54 -1.87
N ALA A 21 -2.26 -1.04 -2.67
CA ALA A 21 -3.67 -0.95 -2.26
C ALA A 21 -4.24 -2.33 -1.95
N GLU A 22 -4.03 -3.31 -2.83
CA GLU A 22 -4.52 -4.68 -2.65
C GLU A 22 -3.92 -5.32 -1.41
N ALA A 23 -2.60 -5.24 -1.23
CA ALA A 23 -1.94 -5.76 -0.03
C ALA A 23 -2.47 -5.08 1.25
N ALA A 24 -2.72 -3.77 1.21
CA ALA A 24 -3.20 -3.02 2.36
C ALA A 24 -4.67 -3.35 2.74
N GLN A 25 -5.45 -3.98 1.87
CA GLN A 25 -6.81 -4.45 2.21
C GLN A 25 -6.81 -5.57 3.26
N GLU A 26 -5.70 -6.29 3.41
CA GLU A 26 -5.56 -7.33 4.44
C GLU A 26 -5.36 -6.75 5.85
N THR A 27 -5.05 -5.46 5.95
CA THR A 27 -4.92 -4.76 7.23
C THR A 27 -6.28 -4.22 7.69
N SER A 28 -6.55 -4.28 8.99
CA SER A 28 -7.72 -3.67 9.60
C SER A 28 -7.50 -2.18 9.85
N TRP A 29 -8.27 -1.34 9.13
CA TRP A 29 -8.24 0.11 9.23
C TRP A 29 -9.44 0.64 10.00
N ILE A 30 -9.19 1.63 10.86
CA ILE A 30 -10.25 2.45 11.48
C ILE A 30 -10.76 3.47 10.44
N LYS A 31 -9.84 4.04 9.66
CA LYS A 31 -10.13 4.87 8.49
C LYS A 31 -9.16 4.50 7.38
N THR A 32 -9.68 4.20 6.19
CA THR A 32 -8.87 3.95 5.00
C THR A 32 -8.15 5.22 4.54
N TRP A 33 -7.05 5.04 3.82
CA TRP A 33 -6.22 6.11 3.27
C TRP A 33 -6.95 6.97 2.23
N ASP A 34 -6.46 8.20 2.03
CA ASP A 34 -6.95 9.12 1.00
C ASP A 34 -6.31 8.81 -0.38
N CYS A 35 -5.03 8.42 -0.39
CA CYS A 35 -4.34 7.83 -1.53
C CYS A 35 -3.29 6.80 -1.05
N VAL A 36 -2.78 5.95 -1.94
CA VAL A 36 -1.78 4.94 -1.57
C VAL A 36 -0.40 5.57 -1.43
N LEU A 37 0.02 6.34 -2.42
CA LEU A 37 1.29 7.04 -2.45
C LEU A 37 1.05 8.52 -2.75
N ASP A 38 1.42 9.39 -1.83
CA ASP A 38 1.54 10.82 -2.09
C ASP A 38 2.98 11.13 -2.51
N ALA A 39 3.14 11.38 -3.82
CA ALA A 39 4.39 11.78 -4.45
C ALA A 39 4.44 13.28 -4.81
N SER A 40 3.52 14.09 -4.28
CA SER A 40 3.41 15.52 -4.63
C SER A 40 4.58 16.39 -4.13
N ASN A 41 5.34 15.92 -3.13
CA ASN A 41 6.44 16.68 -2.51
C ASN A 41 7.75 15.88 -2.37
N PRO A 42 8.46 15.55 -3.47
CA PRO A 42 9.76 14.89 -3.37
C PRO A 42 10.80 15.73 -2.59
N PRO A 43 11.66 15.12 -1.73
CA PRO A 43 11.82 13.69 -1.45
C PRO A 43 10.92 13.15 -0.33
N PHE A 44 9.94 13.92 0.14
CA PHE A 44 9.05 13.59 1.26
C PHE A 44 7.80 12.83 0.82
N PHE A 45 8.01 11.61 0.34
CA PHE A 45 6.92 10.70 -0.02
C PHE A 45 6.13 10.25 1.22
N ARG A 46 4.82 10.08 1.08
CA ARG A 46 3.96 9.55 2.16
C ARG A 46 3.15 8.37 1.65
N TRP A 47 3.17 7.27 2.40
CA TRP A 47 2.33 6.11 2.13
C TRP A 47 1.09 6.14 3.00
N PHE A 48 -0.06 5.83 2.40
CA PHE A 48 -1.37 5.78 3.05
C PHE A 48 -1.74 7.04 3.87
N PRO A 49 -1.50 8.27 3.36
CA PRO A 49 -1.87 9.48 4.09
C PRO A 49 -3.36 9.49 4.45
N GLY A 50 -3.65 10.04 5.63
CA GLY A 50 -5.02 10.16 6.14
C GLY A 50 -5.61 8.85 6.69
N ALA A 51 -4.89 7.73 6.59
CA ALA A 51 -5.32 6.46 7.15
C ALA A 51 -5.13 6.42 8.68
N VAL A 52 -5.97 5.64 9.35
CA VAL A 52 -5.94 5.44 10.80
C VAL A 52 -6.07 3.96 11.09
N LEU A 53 -5.17 3.43 11.91
CA LEU A 53 -5.19 2.03 12.36
C LEU A 53 -4.68 1.92 13.80
N ASN A 54 -4.84 0.74 14.38
CA ASN A 54 -4.14 0.34 15.59
C ASN A 54 -3.23 -0.84 15.28
N THR A 55 -1.93 -0.71 15.56
CA THR A 55 -0.95 -1.75 15.24
C THR A 55 -1.14 -2.99 16.11
N CYS A 56 -1.42 -2.84 17.40
CA CYS A 56 -1.67 -3.96 18.31
C CYS A 56 -2.93 -4.75 17.94
N TYR A 57 -3.93 -4.10 17.32
CA TYR A 57 -5.11 -4.79 16.81
C TYR A 57 -4.81 -5.67 15.59
N ASN A 58 -3.76 -5.34 14.83
CA ASN A 58 -3.36 -6.04 13.61
C ASN A 58 -2.23 -7.07 13.82
N ALA A 59 -1.76 -7.26 15.06
CA ALA A 59 -0.59 -8.08 15.40
C ALA A 59 -0.96 -9.50 15.88
#